data_AF-A0A9E3R2B5-F1
#
_entry.id   AF-A0A9E3R2B5-F1
#
_cell.length_a   1.000
_cell.length_b   1.000
_cell.length_c   1.000
_cell.angle_alpha   90.00
_cell.angle_beta   90.00
_cell.angle_gamma   90.00
#
_symmetry.space_group_name_H-M   'P 1'
#
loop_
_entity.id
_entity.type
_entity.pdbx_description
1 polymer ?
#
loop_
_entity_poly.entity_id
_entity_poly.type
_entity_poly.pdbx_seq_one_letter_code
_entity_poly.pdbx_strand_id
1 'polypeptide(L)'
;MVARTQRRTAAAASTTRKPAAKPAAKPKASAKPAPLKGKAYRSAGEKGTIYDARRYVEEKVLPKQTDALKVFHHAYDRWGKVGQDQWISTNKSGGNFGEGFYTSTKPELGYGQYEFDVTIPLSALEGKKILEVTDWILPDNFRMPRGVSVLAVKQYDHTWFVFKPRSEDWLNTVTTERRWDRAGERPGT
;
A
#
# COMPACT_ATOMS: atom_id res chain seq x y z
N MET A 1 -13.37 41.59 77.85
CA MET A 1 -12.89 40.64 76.81
C MET A 1 -11.46 40.24 77.16
N VAL A 2 -11.26 39.23 78.01
CA VAL A 2 -10.92 37.82 77.68
C VAL A 2 -9.62 37.65 76.86
N ALA A 3 -8.54 37.42 77.63
CA ALA A 3 -7.36 36.55 77.46
C ALA A 3 -7.12 35.73 76.17
N ARG A 4 -5.85 35.63 75.73
CA ARG A 4 -4.96 34.47 75.98
C ARG A 4 -3.67 34.53 75.15
N THR A 5 -2.55 34.49 75.85
CA THR A 5 -1.25 34.00 75.38
C THR A 5 -1.34 32.52 74.99
N GLN A 6 -0.79 32.10 73.85
CA GLN A 6 -0.24 30.75 73.69
C GLN A 6 1.00 30.70 72.80
N ARG A 7 1.96 29.89 73.28
CA ARG A 7 3.22 29.42 72.69
C ARG A 7 2.98 28.43 71.54
N ARG A 8 4.12 28.07 70.90
CA ARG A 8 4.46 26.82 70.16
C ARG A 8 4.36 26.98 68.64
N THR A 9 5.23 26.44 67.79
CA THR A 9 6.39 25.55 67.92
C THR A 9 7.09 25.55 66.56
N ALA A 10 8.43 25.45 66.54
CA ALA A 10 9.16 25.02 65.35
C ALA A 10 8.71 23.61 64.95
N ALA A 11 8.38 23.41 63.67
CA ALA A 11 8.17 22.09 63.09
C ALA A 11 9.22 21.87 62.00
N ALA A 12 9.95 20.77 62.19
CA ALA A 12 11.01 20.27 61.35
C ALA A 12 10.50 19.82 59.97
N ALA A 13 11.46 19.73 59.04
CA ALA A 13 11.32 19.32 57.66
C ALA A 13 10.54 18.01 57.42
N SER A 14 9.83 17.95 56.30
CA SER A 14 9.60 16.71 55.57
C SER A 14 9.92 16.92 54.09
N THR A 15 11.20 16.82 53.75
CA THR A 15 11.63 16.55 52.37
C THR A 15 11.10 15.18 51.96
N THR A 16 9.97 15.16 51.28
CA THR A 16 9.49 14.00 50.52
C THR A 16 10.48 13.75 49.39
N ARG A 17 11.46 12.88 49.63
CA ARG A 17 12.24 12.23 48.57
C ARG A 17 11.26 11.44 47.69
N LYS A 18 10.94 12.00 46.53
CA LYS A 18 10.30 11.28 45.42
C LYS A 18 11.18 10.05 45.11
N PRO A 19 10.63 8.83 45.05
CA PRO A 19 11.42 7.68 44.64
C PRO A 19 11.93 7.91 43.22
N ALA A 20 13.23 7.74 43.03
CA ALA A 20 13.86 7.80 41.73
C ALA A 20 13.13 6.86 40.77
N ALA A 21 12.64 7.41 39.65
CA ALA A 21 12.02 6.63 38.60
C ALA A 21 13.02 5.55 38.17
N LYS A 22 12.59 4.29 38.29
CA LYS A 22 13.27 3.11 37.75
C LYS A 22 13.70 3.44 36.31
N PRO A 23 14.96 3.23 35.91
CA PRO A 23 15.38 3.51 34.54
C PRO A 23 14.48 2.71 33.59
N ALA A 24 13.84 3.44 32.66
CA ALA A 24 12.99 2.85 31.64
C ALA A 24 13.76 1.72 30.94
N ALA A 25 13.14 0.55 30.88
CA ALA A 25 13.70 -0.59 30.18
C ALA A 25 14.12 -0.17 28.77
N LYS A 26 15.37 -0.49 28.40
CA LYS A 26 15.89 -0.27 27.04
C LYS A 26 14.86 -0.77 26.02
N PRO A 27 14.58 -0.02 24.94
CA PRO A 27 13.69 -0.50 23.90
C PRO A 27 14.23 -1.84 23.38
N LYS A 28 13.41 -2.89 23.47
CA LYS A 28 13.73 -4.19 22.89
C LYS A 28 14.07 -3.96 21.42
N ALA A 29 15.22 -4.49 20.99
CA ALA A 29 15.58 -4.57 19.58
C ALA A 29 14.32 -4.99 18.79
N SER A 30 13.95 -4.16 17.82
CA SER A 30 12.77 -4.36 16.97
C SER A 30 12.76 -5.80 16.49
N ALA A 31 11.83 -6.60 17.02
CA ALA A 31 11.68 -7.99 16.60
C ALA A 31 11.50 -7.96 15.08
N LYS A 32 12.26 -8.81 14.37
CA LYS A 32 12.10 -9.02 12.93
C LYS A 32 10.59 -9.16 12.64
N PRO A 33 10.03 -8.43 11.66
CA PRO A 33 8.61 -8.53 11.36
C PRO A 33 8.22 -10.00 11.24
N ALA A 34 7.08 -10.39 11.83
CA ALA A 34 6.55 -11.74 11.67
C ALA A 34 6.51 -12.09 10.17
N PRO A 35 6.74 -13.34 9.75
CA PRO A 35 6.75 -13.71 8.34
C PRO A 35 5.39 -13.41 7.68
N LEU A 36 5.40 -12.96 6.43
CA LEU A 36 4.20 -12.76 5.62
C LEU A 36 3.26 -13.98 5.68
N LYS A 37 2.08 -13.80 6.28
CA LYS A 37 1.05 -14.84 6.35
C LYS A 37 0.13 -14.74 5.13
N GLY A 38 0.03 -15.83 4.38
CA GLY A 38 -0.89 -15.97 3.26
C GLY A 38 -1.99 -17.00 3.54
N LYS A 39 -3.16 -16.79 2.93
CA LYS A 39 -4.25 -17.78 2.90
C LYS A 39 -4.30 -18.42 1.53
N ALA A 40 -4.15 -19.75 1.45
CA ALA A 40 -4.29 -20.47 0.20
C ALA A 40 -5.67 -20.23 -0.44
N TYR A 41 -5.67 -20.09 -1.76
CA TYR A 41 -6.86 -19.90 -2.58
C TYR A 41 -6.83 -20.81 -3.80
N ARG A 42 -8.00 -21.29 -4.20
CA ARG A 42 -8.18 -22.10 -5.41
C ARG A 42 -9.50 -21.77 -6.09
N SER A 43 -9.47 -21.74 -7.42
CA SER A 43 -10.64 -21.45 -8.26
C SER A 43 -10.39 -22.04 -9.63
N ALA A 44 -11.35 -22.78 -10.20
CA ALA A 44 -11.23 -23.33 -11.55
C ALA A 44 -9.94 -24.15 -11.85
N GLY A 45 -9.38 -24.82 -10.85
CA GLY A 45 -8.11 -25.57 -11.00
C GLY A 45 -6.86 -24.74 -10.71
N GLU A 46 -6.96 -23.41 -10.80
CA GLU A 46 -5.88 -22.48 -10.50
C GLU A 46 -5.62 -22.37 -9.00
N LYS A 47 -4.35 -22.12 -8.66
CA LYS A 47 -3.89 -21.93 -7.29
C LYS A 47 -3.38 -20.51 -7.11
N GLY A 48 -3.61 -19.97 -5.92
CA GLY A 48 -3.03 -18.71 -5.53
C GLY A 48 -2.96 -18.58 -4.01
N THR A 49 -2.41 -17.46 -3.57
CA THR A 49 -2.33 -17.14 -2.14
C THR A 49 -2.78 -15.70 -1.91
N ILE A 50 -3.72 -15.54 -0.98
CA ILE A 50 -4.24 -14.23 -0.59
C ILE A 50 -3.39 -13.68 0.55
N TYR A 51 -2.93 -12.45 0.40
CA TYR A 51 -2.14 -11.73 1.39
C TYR A 51 -2.81 -10.41 1.77
N ASP A 52 -2.40 -9.86 2.90
CA ASP A 52 -2.56 -8.42 3.16
C ASP A 52 -1.73 -7.66 2.11
N ALA A 53 -2.36 -6.69 1.43
CA ALA A 53 -1.76 -6.04 0.28
C ALA A 53 -0.54 -5.20 0.66
N ARG A 54 -0.63 -4.45 1.76
CA ARG A 54 0.49 -3.62 2.25
C ARG A 54 1.70 -4.49 2.60
N ARG A 55 1.49 -5.54 3.40
CA ARG A 55 2.54 -6.49 3.80
C ARG A 55 3.14 -7.24 2.61
N TYR A 56 2.30 -7.63 1.64
CA TYR A 56 2.77 -8.24 0.40
C TYR A 56 3.75 -7.32 -0.33
N VAL A 57 3.39 -6.06 -0.52
CA VAL A 57 4.25 -5.10 -1.22
C VAL A 57 5.54 -4.83 -0.44
N GLU A 58 5.45 -4.60 0.88
CA GLU A 58 6.62 -4.36 1.75
C GLU A 58 7.61 -5.53 1.77
N GLU A 59 7.13 -6.78 1.74
CA GLU A 59 7.99 -7.95 1.92
C GLU A 59 8.43 -8.62 0.61
N LYS A 60 7.55 -8.67 -0.40
CA LYS A 60 7.80 -9.42 -1.64
C LYS A 60 8.18 -8.56 -2.83
N VAL A 61 7.71 -7.32 -2.87
CA VAL A 61 7.83 -6.45 -4.05
C VAL A 61 8.93 -5.42 -3.84
N LEU A 62 8.91 -4.74 -2.71
CA LEU A 62 9.85 -3.68 -2.34
C LEU A 62 10.56 -4.02 -1.03
N PRO A 63 11.54 -4.95 -1.05
CA PRO A 63 12.24 -5.37 0.17
C PRO A 63 13.11 -4.27 0.82
N LYS A 64 13.07 -3.01 0.33
CA LYS A 64 13.82 -1.86 0.84
C LYS A 64 12.93 -0.62 0.97
N GLN A 65 12.51 -0.37 2.21
CA GLN A 65 12.00 0.88 2.83
C GLN A 65 11.61 2.03 1.89
N THR A 66 10.51 1.89 1.16
CA THR A 66 9.80 3.03 0.57
C THR A 66 8.35 3.00 1.05
N ASP A 67 7.75 4.17 1.19
CA ASP A 67 6.38 4.38 1.68
C ASP A 67 5.33 4.35 0.56
N ALA A 68 5.75 4.08 -0.67
CA ALA A 68 4.88 4.01 -1.83
C ALA A 68 5.25 2.87 -2.79
N LEU A 69 4.21 2.28 -3.38
CA LEU A 69 4.30 1.38 -4.52
C LEU A 69 4.39 2.21 -5.81
N LYS A 70 5.50 2.08 -6.53
CA LYS A 70 5.69 2.66 -7.86
C LYS A 70 5.44 1.58 -8.91
N VAL A 71 4.50 1.82 -9.80
CA VAL A 71 4.14 0.91 -10.90
C VAL A 71 3.94 1.70 -12.18
N PHE A 72 3.99 1.01 -13.31
CA PHE A 72 3.81 1.58 -14.64
C PHE A 72 2.49 1.04 -15.20
N HIS A 73 1.59 1.93 -15.60
CA HIS A 73 0.36 1.57 -16.30
C HIS A 73 0.59 1.51 -17.81
N HIS A 74 0.19 0.40 -18.41
CA HIS A 74 0.31 0.16 -19.85
C HIS A 74 -1.02 0.42 -20.55
N ALA A 75 -1.01 1.31 -21.55
CA ALA A 75 -2.19 1.62 -22.35
C ALA A 75 -1.88 1.56 -23.86
N TYR A 76 -2.82 0.98 -24.63
CA TYR A 76 -2.74 0.95 -26.10
C TYR A 76 -3.04 2.29 -26.77
N ASP A 77 -3.79 3.15 -26.10
CA ASP A 77 -4.11 4.50 -26.55
C ASP A 77 -3.68 5.49 -25.46
N ARG A 78 -3.52 6.76 -25.82
CA ARG A 78 -3.29 7.83 -24.84
C ARG A 78 -4.53 7.92 -23.96
N TRP A 79 -4.51 7.23 -22.84
CA TRP A 79 -5.40 7.39 -21.69
C TRP A 79 -5.16 8.75 -21.01
N GLY A 80 -5.20 9.83 -21.80
CA GLY A 80 -4.71 11.12 -21.37
C GLY A 80 -4.30 11.99 -22.54
N LYS A 81 -4.95 13.14 -22.73
CA LYS A 81 -4.18 14.28 -23.26
C LYS A 81 -3.28 14.75 -22.13
N VAL A 82 -2.00 14.93 -22.43
CA VAL A 82 -1.02 15.58 -21.56
C VAL A 82 -1.64 16.87 -20.99
N GLY A 83 -1.78 16.96 -19.67
CA GLY A 83 -2.44 18.06 -18.96
C GLY A 83 -3.93 17.88 -18.61
N GLN A 84 -4.53 16.70 -18.79
CA GLN A 84 -5.88 16.40 -18.30
C GLN A 84 -5.85 15.47 -17.08
N ASP A 85 -6.56 15.85 -16.02
CA ASP A 85 -6.89 14.94 -14.91
C ASP A 85 -7.76 13.80 -15.46
N GLN A 86 -7.19 12.61 -15.62
CA GLN A 86 -7.93 11.42 -16.05
C GLN A 86 -8.10 10.44 -14.90
N TRP A 87 -9.34 10.00 -14.73
CA TRP A 87 -9.73 9.03 -13.70
C TRP A 87 -9.32 7.61 -14.12
N ILE A 88 -8.61 6.90 -13.23
CA ILE A 88 -8.34 5.46 -13.35
C ILE A 88 -9.69 4.74 -13.42
N SER A 89 -9.91 3.97 -14.47
CA SER A 89 -11.10 3.14 -14.63
C SER A 89 -10.70 1.67 -14.62
N THR A 90 -11.30 0.85 -13.76
CA THR A 90 -11.04 -0.59 -13.70
C THR A 90 -12.13 -1.46 -14.32
N ASN A 91 -13.27 -0.87 -14.71
CA ASN A 91 -14.39 -1.57 -15.41
C ASN A 91 -14.15 -1.68 -16.92
N LYS A 92 -12.91 -1.54 -17.38
CA LYS A 92 -12.54 -1.71 -18.78
C LYS A 92 -12.05 -3.14 -18.97
N SER A 93 -12.51 -3.78 -20.04
CA SER A 93 -12.01 -5.09 -20.46
C SER A 93 -10.55 -4.98 -20.90
N GLY A 94 -9.69 -5.88 -20.43
CA GLY A 94 -8.30 -5.96 -20.88
C GLY A 94 -7.66 -7.31 -20.54
N GLY A 95 -6.73 -7.76 -21.38
CA GLY A 95 -5.74 -8.81 -21.11
C GLY A 95 -6.23 -10.19 -20.64
N ASN A 96 -5.26 -11.03 -20.24
CA ASN A 96 -5.46 -12.43 -19.82
C ASN A 96 -6.15 -12.61 -18.45
N PHE A 97 -6.48 -11.52 -17.78
CA PHE A 97 -7.08 -11.54 -16.43
C PHE A 97 -8.45 -10.88 -16.39
N GLY A 98 -9.02 -10.49 -17.52
CA GLY A 98 -10.31 -9.80 -17.62
C GLY A 98 -10.26 -8.36 -17.12
N GLU A 99 -11.41 -7.78 -16.82
CA GLU A 99 -11.50 -6.36 -16.47
C GLU A 99 -10.57 -5.95 -15.31
N GLY A 100 -9.91 -4.81 -15.48
CA GLY A 100 -9.05 -4.22 -14.48
C GLY A 100 -8.15 -3.11 -15.00
N PHE A 101 -7.44 -2.49 -14.07
CA PHE A 101 -6.35 -1.55 -14.36
C PHE A 101 -5.01 -2.28 -14.23
N TYR A 102 -4.32 -2.40 -15.35
CA TYR A 102 -3.11 -3.21 -15.53
C TYR A 102 -1.87 -2.38 -15.30
N THR A 103 -1.00 -2.84 -14.41
CA THR A 103 0.27 -2.17 -14.11
C THR A 103 1.37 -3.18 -13.85
N SER A 104 2.63 -2.75 -13.93
CA SER A 104 3.80 -3.57 -13.60
C SER A 104 4.81 -2.80 -12.76
N THR A 105 5.69 -3.49 -12.04
CA THR A 105 6.77 -2.85 -11.26
C THR A 105 7.97 -2.40 -12.10
N LYS A 106 7.95 -2.66 -13.41
CA LYS A 106 8.98 -2.27 -14.37
C LYS A 106 8.32 -1.82 -15.67
N PRO A 107 8.90 -0.85 -16.41
CA PRO A 107 8.42 -0.52 -17.73
C PRO A 107 8.50 -1.75 -18.65
N GLU A 108 7.56 -1.87 -19.57
CA GLU A 108 7.39 -2.98 -20.50
C GLU A 108 7.31 -2.46 -21.93
N LEU A 109 8.30 -2.88 -22.73
CA LEU A 109 8.30 -2.57 -24.15
C LEU A 109 7.32 -3.51 -24.87
N GLY A 110 6.17 -2.99 -25.29
CA GLY A 110 5.25 -3.67 -26.22
C GLY A 110 3.91 -4.14 -25.63
N TYR A 111 3.64 -3.95 -24.34
CA TYR A 111 2.32 -4.23 -23.75
C TYR A 111 1.34 -3.04 -23.86
N GLY A 112 1.88 -1.85 -24.20
CA GLY A 112 1.13 -0.63 -24.51
C GLY A 112 1.92 0.24 -25.49
N GLN A 113 1.23 1.18 -26.14
CA GLN A 113 1.88 2.26 -26.91
C GLN A 113 2.33 3.40 -25.99
N TYR A 114 1.75 3.46 -24.79
CA TYR A 114 1.99 4.49 -23.79
C TYR A 114 2.16 3.84 -22.42
N GLU A 115 3.08 4.41 -21.65
CA GLU A 115 3.35 4.04 -20.27
C GLU A 115 3.19 5.28 -19.39
N PHE A 116 2.57 5.09 -18.23
CA PHE A 116 2.39 6.14 -17.24
C PHE A 116 2.89 5.64 -15.90
N ASP A 117 3.68 6.45 -15.22
CA ASP A 117 4.05 6.16 -13.84
C ASP A 117 2.76 6.14 -13.00
N VAL A 118 2.75 5.43 -11.89
CA VAL A 118 1.67 5.48 -10.90
C VAL A 118 2.30 5.25 -9.56
N THR A 119 2.14 6.22 -8.67
CA THR A 119 2.60 6.11 -7.28
C THR A 119 1.40 5.96 -6.36
N ILE A 120 1.36 4.83 -5.64
CA ILE A 120 0.31 4.48 -4.67
C ILE A 120 0.94 4.47 -3.28
N PRO A 121 0.52 5.33 -2.35
CA PRO A 121 0.97 5.27 -0.96
C PRO A 121 0.67 3.90 -0.35
N LEU A 122 1.62 3.30 0.38
CA LEU A 122 1.41 2.00 1.02
C LEU A 122 0.29 2.03 2.06
N SER A 123 0.01 3.19 2.66
CA SER A 123 -1.14 3.41 3.54
C SER A 123 -2.48 3.18 2.84
N ALA A 124 -2.57 3.42 1.53
CA ALA A 124 -3.80 3.15 0.76
C ALA A 124 -4.09 1.66 0.58
N LEU A 125 -3.07 0.81 0.73
CA LEU A 125 -3.19 -0.64 0.67
C LEU A 125 -3.63 -1.24 2.02
N GLU A 126 -3.74 -0.45 3.08
CA GLU A 126 -4.21 -0.92 4.38
C GLU A 126 -5.63 -1.47 4.30
N GLY A 127 -5.82 -2.66 4.88
CA GLY A 127 -7.10 -3.37 4.83
C GLY A 127 -7.48 -3.92 3.45
N LYS A 128 -6.66 -3.70 2.41
CA LYS A 128 -6.83 -4.30 1.09
C LYS A 128 -6.19 -5.67 1.05
N LYS A 129 -6.69 -6.52 0.16
CA LYS A 129 -6.17 -7.87 -0.06
C LYS A 129 -5.70 -8.02 -1.49
N ILE A 130 -4.61 -8.75 -1.62
CA ILE A 130 -4.04 -9.13 -2.91
C ILE A 130 -4.05 -10.64 -3.05
N LEU A 131 -4.43 -11.12 -4.23
CA LEU A 131 -4.29 -12.52 -4.60
C LEU A 131 -3.09 -12.65 -5.53
N GLU A 132 -2.03 -13.30 -5.03
CA GLU A 132 -0.92 -13.73 -5.87
C GLU A 132 -1.33 -15.02 -6.58
N VAL A 133 -1.30 -15.00 -7.91
CA VAL A 133 -1.48 -16.20 -8.75
C VAL A 133 -0.16 -16.55 -9.42
N THR A 134 0.03 -17.85 -9.69
CA THR A 134 1.24 -18.38 -10.32
C THR A 134 1.16 -18.41 -11.84
N ASP A 135 -0.06 -18.39 -12.38
CA ASP A 135 -0.33 -18.67 -13.78
C ASP A 135 -0.60 -17.36 -14.54
N TRP A 136 0.00 -17.24 -15.73
CA TRP A 136 -0.06 -16.03 -16.58
C TRP A 136 -1.40 -15.88 -17.33
N ILE A 137 -2.21 -16.93 -17.33
CA ILE A 137 -3.54 -16.96 -17.96
C ILE A 137 -4.49 -17.59 -16.95
N LEU A 138 -5.63 -16.94 -16.73
CA LEU A 138 -6.70 -17.50 -15.90
C LEU A 138 -7.85 -17.96 -16.80
N PRO A 139 -8.48 -19.09 -16.50
CA PRO A 139 -9.64 -19.55 -17.26
C PRO A 139 -10.85 -18.64 -17.03
N ASP A 140 -11.78 -18.57 -17.98
CA ASP A 140 -12.95 -17.68 -17.92
C ASP A 140 -13.85 -17.91 -16.70
N ASN A 141 -13.85 -19.13 -16.15
CA ASN A 141 -14.59 -19.49 -14.95
C ASN A 141 -13.83 -19.22 -13.64
N PHE A 142 -12.63 -18.64 -13.71
CA PHE A 142 -11.89 -18.19 -12.55
C PHE A 142 -12.68 -17.11 -11.81
N ARG A 143 -12.94 -17.36 -10.53
CA ARG A 143 -13.61 -16.39 -9.66
C ARG A 143 -12.60 -15.68 -8.78
N MET A 144 -12.72 -14.36 -8.67
CA MET A 144 -11.98 -13.63 -7.65
C MET A 144 -12.58 -13.89 -6.26
N PRO A 145 -11.75 -14.13 -5.23
CA PRO A 145 -12.23 -14.26 -3.86
C PRO A 145 -12.84 -12.95 -3.36
N ARG A 146 -13.91 -13.06 -2.57
CA ARG A 146 -14.61 -11.89 -2.01
C ARG A 146 -13.66 -11.04 -1.15
N GLY A 147 -13.68 -9.73 -1.40
CA GLY A 147 -12.88 -8.75 -0.67
C GLY A 147 -11.42 -8.68 -1.10
N VAL A 148 -11.04 -9.32 -2.22
CA VAL A 148 -9.76 -9.11 -2.88
C VAL A 148 -9.94 -8.12 -4.03
N SER A 149 -9.10 -7.09 -4.04
CA SER A 149 -9.18 -5.98 -4.99
C SER A 149 -8.01 -5.95 -5.97
N VAL A 150 -6.97 -6.74 -5.75
CA VAL A 150 -5.76 -6.75 -6.56
C VAL A 150 -5.36 -8.19 -6.87
N LEU A 151 -5.03 -8.46 -8.14
CA LEU A 151 -4.25 -9.63 -8.52
C LEU A 151 -2.78 -9.23 -8.62
N ALA A 152 -1.89 -10.04 -8.05
CA ALA A 152 -0.46 -10.00 -8.33
C ALA A 152 -0.09 -11.22 -9.18
N VAL A 153 0.64 -10.98 -10.27
CA VAL A 153 1.17 -12.04 -11.13
C VAL A 153 2.67 -11.80 -11.23
N LYS A 154 3.46 -12.74 -10.73
CA LYS A 154 4.92 -12.62 -10.83
C LYS A 154 5.36 -13.11 -12.19
N GLN A 155 5.97 -12.24 -12.98
CA GLN A 155 6.51 -12.58 -14.30
C GLN A 155 7.97 -12.18 -14.34
N TYR A 156 8.87 -13.16 -14.51
CA TYR A 156 10.32 -12.97 -14.49
C TYR A 156 10.80 -12.17 -13.26
N ASP A 157 11.30 -10.96 -13.49
CA ASP A 157 11.93 -10.07 -12.51
C ASP A 157 11.04 -8.89 -12.09
N HIS A 158 9.77 -8.90 -12.48
CA HIS A 158 8.79 -7.88 -12.11
C HIS A 158 7.46 -8.52 -11.68
N THR A 159 6.60 -7.69 -11.09
CA THR A 159 5.26 -8.09 -10.68
C THR A 159 4.24 -7.28 -11.45
N TRP A 160 3.28 -7.96 -12.05
CA TRP A 160 2.09 -7.34 -12.61
C TRP A 160 1.04 -7.21 -11.53
N PHE A 161 0.43 -6.03 -11.43
CA PHE A 161 -0.76 -5.80 -10.63
C PHE A 161 -1.94 -5.52 -11.54
N VAL A 162 -3.02 -6.26 -11.33
CA VAL A 162 -4.32 -5.97 -11.93
C VAL A 162 -5.27 -5.54 -10.83
N PHE A 163 -5.56 -4.24 -10.78
CA PHE A 163 -6.54 -3.68 -9.86
C PHE A 163 -7.93 -3.92 -10.42
N LYS A 164 -8.76 -4.65 -9.67
CA LYS A 164 -10.06 -5.14 -10.12
C LYS A 164 -11.17 -4.09 -10.00
N PRO A 165 -12.32 -4.29 -10.69
CA PRO A 165 -13.55 -3.52 -10.52
C PRO A 165 -13.78 -3.03 -9.10
N ARG A 166 -14.13 -1.75 -8.95
CA ARG A 166 -14.29 -0.99 -7.70
C ARG A 166 -13.00 -0.56 -7.01
N SER A 167 -11.84 -0.88 -7.56
CA SER A 167 -10.57 -0.37 -7.00
C SER A 167 -10.33 1.09 -7.36
N GLU A 168 -10.91 1.57 -8.46
CA GLU A 168 -10.91 2.98 -8.89
C GLU A 168 -11.39 3.93 -7.80
N ASP A 169 -12.37 3.51 -6.99
CA ASP A 169 -12.97 4.35 -5.95
C ASP A 169 -11.93 4.83 -4.94
N TRP A 170 -10.97 3.97 -4.60
CA TRP A 170 -9.90 4.32 -3.65
C TRP A 170 -8.61 4.69 -4.37
N LEU A 171 -8.28 4.10 -5.52
CA LEU A 171 -7.07 4.42 -6.28
C LEU A 171 -7.03 5.90 -6.68
N ASN A 172 -8.10 6.40 -7.28
CA ASN A 172 -8.14 7.80 -7.72
C ASN A 172 -8.05 8.82 -6.58
N THR A 173 -8.33 8.40 -5.35
CA THR A 173 -8.23 9.28 -4.17
C THR A 173 -6.82 9.36 -3.60
N VAL A 174 -5.96 8.39 -3.91
CA VAL A 174 -4.64 8.23 -3.27
C VAL A 174 -3.47 8.31 -4.25
N THR A 175 -3.70 8.10 -5.54
CA THR A 175 -2.62 8.12 -6.55
C THR A 175 -2.15 9.54 -6.79
N THR A 176 -0.83 9.75 -6.78
CA THR A 176 -0.24 11.09 -6.89
C THR A 176 -0.03 11.58 -8.33
N GLU A 177 -0.49 10.82 -9.32
CA GLU A 177 -0.55 11.17 -10.74
C GLU A 177 -1.64 12.23 -11.01
N ARG A 178 -1.58 13.38 -10.32
CA ARG A 178 -2.42 14.57 -10.58
C ARG A 178 -1.69 15.62 -11.43
N ARG A 179 -0.52 15.30 -11.98
CA ARG A 179 0.27 16.23 -12.79
C ARG A 179 0.92 15.49 -13.94
N TRP A 180 0.11 15.22 -14.94
CA TRP A 180 0.58 15.04 -16.30
C TRP A 180 1.32 16.32 -16.68
N ASP A 181 2.52 16.21 -17.28
CA ASP A 181 3.29 17.37 -17.77
C ASP A 181 2.34 18.38 -18.41
N ARG A 182 2.51 19.67 -18.13
CA ARG A 182 1.67 20.66 -18.81
C ARG A 182 1.99 20.61 -20.29
N ALA A 183 0.99 20.83 -21.14
CA ALA A 183 1.21 20.96 -22.57
C ALA A 183 2.35 21.97 -22.84
N GLY A 184 3.49 21.47 -23.34
CA GLY A 184 4.69 22.28 -23.64
C GLY A 184 5.90 22.05 -22.72
N GLU A 185 5.82 21.25 -21.67
CA GLU A 185 7.00 20.88 -20.85
C GLU A 185 7.74 19.69 -21.48
N ARG A 186 9.08 19.72 -21.46
CA ARG A 186 9.93 18.65 -22.00
C ARG A 186 9.99 17.49 -21.00
N PRO A 187 10.01 16.22 -21.44
CA PRO A 187 10.19 15.09 -20.54
C PRO A 187 11.53 15.21 -19.79
N GLY A 188 11.50 15.18 -18.46
CA GLY A 188 12.70 15.10 -17.60
C GLY A 188 13.34 16.42 -17.17
N THR A 189 12.58 17.52 -17.09
CA THR A 189 13.02 18.77 -16.43
C THR A 189 12.08 19.20 -15.32
#